data_AF-A0A6C0KGW2-F1
#
_entry.id   AF-A0A6C0KGW2-F1
#
_cell.length_a   1.000
_cell.length_b   1.000
_cell.length_c   1.000
_cell.angle_alpha   90.00
_cell.angle_beta   90.00
_cell.angle_gamma   90.00
#
_symmetry.space_group_name_H-M   'P 1'
#
loop_
_entity.id
_entity.type
_entity.pdbx_description
1 polymer ?
#
loop_
_entity_poly.entity_id
_entity_poly.type
_entity_poly.pdbx_seq_one_letter_code
_entity_poly.pdbx_strand_id
1 'polypeptide(L)'
;MAQNPHEYLIEQIQFTGDESVGSSSNKIKLNFNHPCKELVWVVQPDANVDYCSSLETGTTLFKTLGAQPFNYTDAIDALPNAIHAFGGPAETSGSNAFIVAATGLFDMAGAVDVSGNATWGANNVLGGASTETGSGLSDAGTFVLAETALDMHCWGENPVVTAKLQLNGQDRFSEREGSYFDVVQPFQHHTRAPDCGINVYSFALRPEEHQPSGTCNFSRIDNAVLQLVLSSATVSGTSTAKVRVYAVNYNVLRVMSGINRNKKMCPKTTRHRHIGSVCGKNVWTPRYTMVSC
;
A
#
# COMPACT_ATOMS: atom_id res chain seq x y z
N MET A 1 -14.27 -25.82 -25.77
CA MET A 1 -13.34 -25.69 -24.62
C MET A 1 -14.03 -25.76 -23.25
N ALA A 2 -15.27 -25.27 -23.06
CA ALA A 2 -15.90 -25.20 -21.74
C ALA A 2 -16.42 -26.53 -21.12
N GLN A 3 -16.44 -27.64 -21.87
CA GLN A 3 -16.89 -28.95 -21.35
C GLN A 3 -15.79 -29.76 -20.67
N ASN A 4 -14.52 -29.54 -21.02
CA ASN A 4 -13.42 -30.27 -20.41
C ASN A 4 -13.04 -29.59 -19.08
N PRO A 5 -12.73 -30.36 -18.03
CA PRO A 5 -12.19 -29.80 -16.80
C PRO A 5 -10.83 -29.14 -17.10
N HIS A 6 -10.64 -27.94 -16.57
CA HIS A 6 -9.36 -27.22 -16.66
C HIS A 6 -8.78 -27.05 -15.26
N GLU A 7 -7.47 -27.24 -15.15
CA GLU A 7 -6.71 -27.00 -13.94
C GLU A 7 -5.71 -25.89 -14.21
N TYR A 8 -5.77 -24.85 -13.39
CA TYR A 8 -4.85 -23.72 -13.45
C TYR A 8 -4.07 -23.69 -12.15
N LEU A 9 -2.74 -23.65 -12.26
CA LEU A 9 -1.91 -23.26 -11.14
C LEU A 9 -2.13 -21.76 -10.92
N ILE A 10 -2.54 -21.39 -9.72
CA ILE A 10 -2.73 -20.00 -9.32
C ILE A 10 -1.80 -19.68 -8.15
N GLU A 11 -1.44 -18.41 -8.06
CA GLU A 11 -0.70 -17.88 -6.93
C GLU A 11 -1.66 -17.13 -6.03
N GLN A 12 -1.52 -17.36 -4.73
CA GLN A 12 -2.30 -16.66 -3.72
C GLN A 12 -1.34 -16.00 -2.73
N ILE A 13 -1.84 -15.04 -1.98
CA ILE A 13 -1.11 -14.41 -0.88
C ILE A 13 -1.74 -14.91 0.40
N GLN A 14 -0.94 -15.50 1.27
CA GLN A 14 -1.32 -15.85 2.63
C GLN A 14 -0.81 -14.79 3.60
N PHE A 15 -1.70 -14.39 4.51
CA PHE A 15 -1.42 -13.44 5.57
C PHE A 15 -2.08 -13.97 6.85
N THR A 16 -1.31 -14.10 7.92
CA THR A 16 -1.76 -14.70 9.19
C THR A 16 -2.18 -13.67 10.24
N GLY A 17 -2.18 -12.38 9.90
CA GLY A 17 -2.45 -11.27 10.82
C GLY A 17 -1.19 -10.48 11.17
N ASP A 18 -1.38 -9.31 11.78
CA ASP A 18 -0.31 -8.49 12.34
C ASP A 18 0.07 -8.95 13.75
N GLU A 19 1.37 -9.04 14.01
CA GLU A 19 1.90 -9.31 15.34
C GLU A 19 2.50 -8.03 15.92
N SER A 20 1.98 -7.61 17.08
CA SER A 20 2.50 -6.42 17.79
C SER A 20 3.76 -6.79 18.55
N VAL A 21 4.80 -5.97 18.41
CA VAL A 21 6.11 -6.14 19.04
C VAL A 21 6.47 -4.90 19.85
N GLY A 22 6.93 -5.13 21.08
CA GLY A 22 7.40 -4.08 22.01
C GLY A 22 8.82 -4.35 22.54
N SER A 23 9.48 -5.39 22.05
CA SER A 23 10.86 -5.75 22.42
C SER A 23 11.78 -5.65 21.21
N SER A 24 13.09 -5.47 21.41
CA SER A 24 14.06 -5.50 20.32
C SER A 24 14.24 -6.88 19.70
N SER A 25 14.11 -7.97 20.46
CA SER A 25 14.19 -9.34 19.94
C SER A 25 12.83 -10.02 20.01
N ASN A 26 12.32 -10.48 18.86
CA ASN A 26 11.01 -11.13 18.77
C ASN A 26 11.08 -12.43 17.98
N LYS A 27 10.26 -13.40 18.39
CA LYS A 27 10.09 -14.69 17.72
C LYS A 27 8.67 -14.80 17.21
N ILE A 28 8.51 -14.70 15.90
CA ILE A 28 7.23 -14.67 15.20
C ILE A 28 6.95 -16.07 14.66
N LYS A 29 5.80 -16.66 15.00
CA LYS A 29 5.46 -18.01 14.55
C LYS A 29 4.71 -17.95 13.22
N LEU A 30 5.27 -18.58 12.19
CA LEU A 30 4.68 -18.62 10.86
C LEU A 30 3.69 -19.80 10.76
N ASN A 31 2.40 -19.51 10.66
CA ASN A 31 1.34 -20.52 10.57
C ASN A 31 0.77 -20.66 9.14
N PHE A 32 1.65 -20.83 8.15
CA PHE A 32 1.26 -21.06 6.76
C PHE A 32 0.92 -22.53 6.51
N ASN A 33 0.05 -22.82 5.54
CA ASN A 33 -0.48 -24.17 5.30
C ASN A 33 -0.40 -24.62 3.83
N HIS A 34 0.27 -23.87 2.96
CA HIS A 34 0.51 -24.25 1.56
C HIS A 34 2.01 -24.24 1.22
N PRO A 35 2.41 -24.79 0.06
CA PRO A 35 3.73 -24.57 -0.48
C PRO A 35 3.92 -23.10 -0.85
N CYS A 36 4.84 -22.42 -0.17
CA CYS A 36 5.15 -21.01 -0.38
C CYS A 36 6.45 -20.88 -1.18
N LYS A 37 6.46 -20.01 -2.18
CA LYS A 37 7.67 -19.72 -2.97
C LYS A 37 8.55 -18.65 -2.34
N GLU A 38 7.95 -17.77 -1.54
CA GLU A 38 8.61 -16.58 -1.02
C GLU A 38 7.94 -16.10 0.26
N LEU A 39 8.74 -15.53 1.15
CA LEU A 39 8.28 -14.76 2.30
C LEU A 39 8.64 -13.28 2.09
N VAL A 40 7.69 -12.41 2.36
CA VAL A 40 7.88 -10.96 2.41
C VAL A 40 7.42 -10.49 3.77
N TRP A 41 8.23 -9.73 4.48
CA TRP A 41 7.83 -9.17 5.77
C TRP A 41 8.23 -7.71 5.91
N VAL A 42 7.41 -7.00 6.66
CA VAL A 42 7.60 -5.59 6.99
C VAL A 42 7.42 -5.41 8.48
N VAL A 43 8.17 -4.46 9.05
CA VAL A 43 8.00 -4.00 10.42
C VAL A 43 7.63 -2.54 10.35
N GLN A 44 6.44 -2.19 10.82
CA GLN A 44 5.93 -0.83 10.75
C GLN A 44 5.81 -0.26 12.17
N PRO A 45 6.57 0.80 12.52
CA PRO A 45 6.36 1.51 13.78
C PRO A 45 4.93 2.04 13.89
N ASP A 46 4.30 1.89 15.06
CA ASP A 46 2.94 2.44 15.28
C ASP A 46 2.93 3.97 15.17
N ALA A 47 4.06 4.62 15.47
CA ALA A 47 4.25 6.06 15.33
C ALA A 47 4.07 6.56 13.88
N ASN A 48 4.23 5.71 12.86
CA ASN A 48 4.04 6.11 11.46
C ASN A 48 2.55 6.07 11.06
N VAL A 49 1.72 5.31 11.78
CA VAL A 49 0.32 4.98 11.41
C VAL A 49 -0.68 5.46 12.47
N ASP A 50 -0.27 6.33 13.39
CA ASP A 50 -1.17 6.91 14.38
C ASP A 50 -2.03 8.03 13.78
N TYR A 51 -3.13 7.64 13.14
CA TYR A 51 -4.08 8.57 12.53
C TYR A 51 -4.67 9.58 13.52
N CYS A 52 -4.83 9.22 14.79
CA CYS A 52 -5.39 10.13 15.79
C CYS A 52 -4.41 11.28 16.06
N SER A 53 -3.13 10.96 16.31
CA SER A 53 -2.11 11.99 16.56
C SER A 53 -1.93 12.92 15.36
N SER A 54 -2.18 12.45 14.14
CA SER A 54 -2.05 13.27 12.92
C SER A 54 -3.00 14.48 12.86
N LEU A 55 -4.08 14.47 13.64
CA LEU A 55 -5.06 15.56 13.72
C LEU A 55 -4.83 16.49 14.93
N GLU A 56 -3.93 16.11 15.85
CA GLU A 56 -3.67 16.86 17.08
C GLU A 56 -2.51 17.84 16.89
N THR A 57 -2.77 19.12 17.17
CA THR A 57 -1.79 20.19 17.07
C THR A 57 -0.56 19.91 17.95
N GLY A 58 0.64 19.93 17.33
CA GLY A 58 1.93 19.82 18.02
C GLY A 58 2.54 18.41 18.05
N THR A 59 1.82 17.38 17.60
CA THR A 59 2.38 16.03 17.41
C THR A 59 3.32 15.98 16.20
N THR A 60 4.16 14.95 16.11
CA THR A 60 5.10 14.77 14.98
C THR A 60 4.36 14.58 13.66
N LEU A 61 3.32 13.74 13.63
CA LEU A 61 2.54 13.46 12.42
C LEU A 61 1.72 14.66 11.94
N PHE A 62 1.30 15.54 12.86
CA PHE A 62 0.68 16.80 12.47
C PHE A 62 1.66 17.70 11.71
N LYS A 63 2.93 17.74 12.14
CA LYS A 63 3.97 18.53 11.47
C LYS A 63 4.33 17.99 10.09
N THR A 64 4.24 16.68 9.89
CA THR A 64 4.47 16.02 8.58
C THR A 64 3.21 15.95 7.72
N LEU A 65 2.16 16.69 8.09
CA LEU A 65 0.91 16.82 7.32
C LEU A 65 0.15 15.50 7.11
N GLY A 66 0.32 14.53 8.02
CA GLY A 66 -0.45 13.29 8.00
C GLY A 66 0.32 12.07 8.47
N ALA A 67 -0.41 10.96 8.61
CA ALA A 67 0.16 9.64 8.84
C ALA A 67 0.83 9.10 7.56
N GLN A 68 1.83 8.22 7.75
CA GLN A 68 2.68 7.67 6.69
C GLN A 68 2.49 6.14 6.58
N PRO A 69 1.35 5.67 6.05
CA PRO A 69 1.01 4.25 6.02
C PRO A 69 1.92 3.40 5.12
N PHE A 70 2.62 4.03 4.17
CA PHE A 70 3.55 3.36 3.25
C PHE A 70 5.02 3.47 3.68
N ASN A 71 5.30 4.17 4.79
CA ASN A 71 6.63 4.24 5.34
C ASN A 71 6.90 3.03 6.25
N TYR A 72 7.80 2.16 5.79
CA TYR A 72 8.27 0.96 6.50
C TYR A 72 9.66 1.13 7.10
N THR A 73 10.21 2.34 7.08
CA THR A 73 11.51 2.65 7.70
C THR A 73 11.36 2.93 9.20
N ASP A 74 12.47 2.96 9.92
CA ASP A 74 12.50 3.25 11.37
C ASP A 74 12.44 4.75 11.72
N ALA A 75 12.35 5.63 10.73
CA ALA A 75 12.22 7.08 10.90
C ALA A 75 10.96 7.61 10.23
N ILE A 76 10.47 8.76 10.73
CA ILE A 76 9.39 9.51 10.09
C ILE A 76 9.98 10.29 8.91
N ASP A 77 9.31 10.25 7.77
CA ASP A 77 9.71 11.05 6.61
C ASP A 77 9.37 12.53 6.87
N ALA A 78 10.40 13.36 6.88
CA ALA A 78 10.28 14.77 7.22
C ALA A 78 9.79 15.63 6.04
N LEU A 79 9.85 15.11 4.81
CA LEU A 79 9.50 15.83 3.59
C LEU A 79 8.07 15.46 3.16
N PRO A 80 7.06 16.28 3.51
CA PRO A 80 5.71 16.06 3.01
C PRO A 80 5.64 16.29 1.49
N ASN A 81 5.06 15.33 0.77
CA ASN A 81 4.82 15.41 -0.68
C ASN A 81 3.56 16.22 -1.01
N ALA A 82 3.43 17.41 -0.43
CA ALA A 82 2.21 18.19 -0.52
C ALA A 82 2.46 19.66 -0.85
N ILE A 83 1.72 20.18 -1.82
CA ILE A 83 1.85 21.55 -2.34
C ILE A 83 1.76 22.60 -1.21
N HIS A 84 0.89 22.38 -0.22
CA HIS A 84 0.73 23.29 0.93
C HIS A 84 1.91 23.30 1.91
N ALA A 85 2.88 22.38 1.78
CA ALA A 85 4.11 22.40 2.57
C ALA A 85 5.11 23.44 2.06
N PHE A 86 5.02 23.77 0.76
CA PHE A 86 5.94 24.67 0.07
C PHE A 86 5.28 26.00 -0.35
N GLY A 87 3.94 26.05 -0.44
CA GLY A 87 3.18 27.24 -0.84
C GLY A 87 2.40 27.89 0.30
N GLY A 88 2.24 29.22 0.22
CA GLY A 88 1.39 29.97 1.14
C GLY A 88 -0.11 29.74 0.89
N PRO A 89 -0.98 29.93 1.90
CA PRO A 89 -2.43 29.65 1.76
C PRO A 89 -3.12 30.47 0.66
N ALA A 90 -2.65 31.70 0.40
CA ALA A 90 -3.16 32.56 -0.67
C ALA A 90 -2.75 32.08 -2.08
N GLU A 91 -1.63 31.35 -2.18
CA GLU A 91 -1.12 30.79 -3.44
C GLU A 91 -1.74 29.43 -3.75
N THR A 92 -2.10 28.66 -2.72
CA THR A 92 -2.66 27.30 -2.85
C THR A 92 -4.18 27.24 -2.78
N SER A 93 -4.87 28.30 -2.30
CA SER A 93 -6.34 28.31 -2.20
C SER A 93 -6.94 29.67 -2.62
N GLY A 94 -7.69 29.70 -3.73
CA GLY A 94 -8.25 30.92 -4.34
C GLY A 94 -8.67 30.73 -5.81
N SER A 95 -9.39 31.71 -6.39
CA SER A 95 -9.90 31.60 -7.77
C SER A 95 -8.82 31.66 -8.86
N ASN A 96 -7.63 32.17 -8.53
CA ASN A 96 -6.42 32.20 -9.36
C ASN A 96 -5.26 31.47 -8.68
N ALA A 97 -5.54 30.66 -7.66
CA ALA A 97 -4.49 29.95 -6.94
C ALA A 97 -3.81 28.97 -7.89
N PHE A 98 -2.49 29.12 -8.02
CA PHE A 98 -1.58 28.24 -8.73
C PHE A 98 -1.62 28.26 -10.27
N ILE A 99 -2.78 28.16 -10.91
CA ILE A 99 -2.90 28.34 -12.37
C ILE A 99 -4.07 29.26 -12.66
N VAL A 100 -3.81 30.37 -13.37
CA VAL A 100 -4.85 31.31 -13.78
C VAL A 100 -5.72 30.63 -14.85
N ALA A 101 -6.98 30.36 -14.51
CA ALA A 101 -7.91 29.61 -15.38
C ALA A 101 -8.09 30.22 -16.79
N ALA A 102 -7.86 31.53 -16.94
CA ALA A 102 -7.98 32.23 -18.21
C ALA A 102 -6.75 32.08 -19.13
N THR A 103 -5.55 31.88 -18.56
CA THR A 103 -4.29 31.85 -19.32
C THR A 103 -3.61 30.49 -19.31
N GLY A 104 -3.96 29.62 -18.35
CA GLY A 104 -3.31 28.33 -18.15
C GLY A 104 -1.85 28.45 -17.68
N LEU A 105 -1.44 29.64 -17.25
CA LEU A 105 -0.10 29.93 -16.74
C LEU A 105 -0.13 30.06 -15.22
N PHE A 106 1.04 29.83 -14.63
CA PHE A 106 1.34 30.22 -13.26
C PHE A 106 1.07 31.72 -13.05
N ASP A 107 0.39 32.06 -11.96
CA ASP A 107 0.08 33.44 -11.54
C ASP A 107 1.36 34.18 -11.15
N MET A 108 2.32 33.48 -10.50
CA MET A 108 3.60 34.03 -10.05
C MET A 108 4.81 33.28 -10.62
N ALA A 109 5.25 33.64 -11.82
CA ALA A 109 6.43 33.02 -12.44
C ALA A 109 7.78 33.23 -11.70
N GLY A 110 7.85 34.08 -10.65
CA GLY A 110 9.09 34.39 -9.93
C GLY A 110 8.91 34.50 -8.41
N ALA A 111 9.93 34.08 -7.67
CA ALA A 111 9.98 34.13 -6.20
C ALA A 111 10.18 35.58 -5.70
N VAL A 112 9.72 35.86 -4.48
CA VAL A 112 9.81 37.18 -3.84
C VAL A 112 10.28 37.07 -2.40
N ASP A 113 10.97 38.08 -1.89
CA ASP A 113 11.39 38.13 -0.49
C ASP A 113 10.17 38.36 0.42
N VAL A 114 10.02 37.54 1.47
CA VAL A 114 8.86 37.65 2.38
C VAL A 114 9.13 38.69 3.46
N SER A 115 8.22 39.67 3.55
CA SER A 115 8.13 40.64 4.65
C SER A 115 6.77 40.54 5.35
N GLY A 116 6.45 39.39 5.94
CA GLY A 116 5.19 39.24 6.70
C GLY A 116 4.75 37.79 6.97
N ASN A 117 3.97 37.60 8.04
CA ASN A 117 3.61 36.30 8.62
C ASN A 117 2.27 35.78 8.05
N ALA A 118 2.28 35.10 6.91
CA ALA A 118 1.10 34.38 6.38
C ALA A 118 1.14 32.91 6.84
N THR A 119 0.52 32.62 7.98
CA THR A 119 0.44 31.25 8.54
C THR A 119 -0.88 30.56 8.16
N TRP A 120 -0.86 29.24 8.10
CA TRP A 120 -2.07 28.41 8.08
C TRP A 120 -2.81 28.53 9.42
N GLY A 121 -3.71 29.51 9.54
CA GLY A 121 -4.54 29.74 10.72
C GLY A 121 -3.96 30.74 11.74
N ALA A 122 -4.86 31.44 12.45
CA ALA A 122 -4.52 32.49 13.44
C ALA A 122 -3.91 31.95 14.75
N ASN A 123 -3.99 30.63 14.97
CA ASN A 123 -3.19 29.94 15.96
C ASN A 123 -2.13 29.15 15.20
N ASN A 124 -0.87 29.26 15.62
CA ASN A 124 0.27 28.53 15.08
C ASN A 124 0.03 27.01 15.20
N VAL A 125 -0.70 26.42 14.24
CA VAL A 125 -1.09 25.00 14.28
C VAL A 125 0.15 24.12 13.99
N LEU A 126 1.10 24.62 13.21
CA LEU A 126 2.37 23.96 12.92
C LEU A 126 3.47 24.47 13.87
N GLY A 127 3.43 24.01 15.13
CA GLY A 127 4.37 24.43 16.17
C GLY A 127 5.84 24.23 15.77
N GLY A 128 6.51 25.33 15.41
CA GLY A 128 7.94 25.34 15.06
C GLY A 128 8.47 26.60 14.37
N ALA A 129 7.64 27.48 13.83
CA ALA A 129 8.13 28.71 13.20
C ALA A 129 8.56 29.75 14.26
N SER A 130 9.85 29.73 14.62
CA SER A 130 10.51 30.93 15.15
C SER A 130 10.54 31.99 14.06
N THR A 131 10.23 33.23 14.42
CA THR A 131 10.20 34.44 13.59
C THR A 131 11.52 34.68 12.87
N GLU A 132 11.76 34.02 11.74
CA GLU A 132 12.94 34.24 10.90
C GLU A 132 12.50 34.25 9.43
N THR A 133 12.82 35.35 8.76
CA THR A 133 12.65 35.65 7.34
C THR A 133 12.71 34.40 6.43
N GLY A 134 11.55 33.98 5.90
CA GLY A 134 11.47 32.91 4.90
C GLY A 134 11.59 33.42 3.47
N SER A 135 11.92 32.54 2.52
CA SER A 135 11.85 32.84 1.09
C SER A 135 10.43 32.62 0.58
N GLY A 136 9.87 33.57 -0.17
CA GLY A 136 8.57 33.43 -0.82
C GLY A 136 8.75 32.69 -2.13
N LEU A 137 8.45 31.40 -2.14
CA LEU A 137 8.50 30.61 -3.36
C LEU A 137 7.42 31.09 -4.32
N SER A 138 7.74 31.08 -5.60
CA SER A 138 6.75 31.33 -6.65
C SER A 138 5.83 30.10 -6.75
N ASP A 139 4.63 30.22 -7.32
CA ASP A 139 3.75 29.06 -7.54
C ASP A 139 4.38 27.99 -8.45
N ALA A 140 5.14 28.41 -9.47
CA ALA A 140 5.98 27.52 -10.28
C ALA A 140 7.09 26.86 -9.45
N GLY A 141 7.74 27.61 -8.55
CA GLY A 141 8.74 27.07 -7.63
C GLY A 141 8.17 26.04 -6.66
N THR A 142 7.01 26.35 -6.09
CA THR A 142 6.22 25.47 -5.21
C THR A 142 5.82 24.18 -5.94
N PHE A 143 5.39 24.27 -7.20
CA PHE A 143 5.09 23.08 -8.01
C PHE A 143 6.31 22.19 -8.18
N VAL A 144 7.43 22.76 -8.64
CA VAL A 144 8.65 22.01 -8.91
C VAL A 144 9.16 21.38 -7.61
N LEU A 145 9.17 22.10 -6.50
CA LEU A 145 9.61 21.56 -5.22
C LEU A 145 8.67 20.46 -4.71
N ALA A 146 7.36 20.63 -4.81
CA ALA A 146 6.40 19.59 -4.41
C ALA A 146 6.53 18.32 -5.27
N GLU A 147 6.71 18.45 -6.58
CA GLU A 147 6.93 17.31 -7.49
C GLU A 147 8.28 16.63 -7.23
N THR A 148 9.35 17.41 -7.02
CA THR A 148 10.66 16.83 -6.70
C THR A 148 10.72 16.18 -5.31
N ALA A 149 9.92 16.67 -4.35
CA ALA A 149 9.83 16.09 -3.01
C ALA A 149 9.19 14.70 -3.01
N LEU A 150 8.41 14.34 -4.05
CA LEU A 150 7.79 13.03 -4.18
C LEU A 150 8.81 11.88 -4.17
N ASP A 151 9.95 12.08 -4.82
CA ASP A 151 11.02 11.06 -4.91
C ASP A 151 12.08 11.23 -3.81
N MET A 152 12.04 12.33 -3.06
CA MET A 152 12.99 12.65 -1.98
C MET A 152 12.38 12.30 -0.63
N HIS A 153 12.28 11.02 -0.34
CA HIS A 153 11.93 10.56 1.00
C HIS A 153 13.18 10.57 1.89
N CYS A 154 13.10 11.14 3.09
CA CYS A 154 14.15 11.00 4.10
C CYS A 154 14.10 9.58 4.66
N TRP A 155 14.71 8.63 3.96
CA TRP A 155 14.68 7.22 4.34
C TRP A 155 15.34 7.02 5.71
N GLY A 156 14.53 6.61 6.68
CA GLY A 156 15.06 5.90 7.83
C GLY A 156 15.74 4.61 7.38
N GLU A 157 16.39 3.93 8.33
CA GLU A 157 17.01 2.66 8.06
C GLU A 157 15.97 1.52 8.11
N ASN A 158 16.39 0.33 7.68
CA ASN A 158 15.56 -0.85 7.80
C ASN A 158 15.34 -1.15 9.29
N PRO A 159 14.08 -1.20 9.77
CA PRO A 159 13.78 -1.49 11.18
C PRO A 159 14.25 -2.88 11.63
N VAL A 160 14.49 -3.80 10.69
CA VAL A 160 15.06 -5.13 10.95
C VAL A 160 16.59 -5.04 10.85
N VAL A 161 17.27 -5.14 11.99
CA VAL A 161 18.74 -5.15 12.03
C VAL A 161 19.27 -6.52 11.63
N THR A 162 18.72 -7.59 12.23
CA THR A 162 19.04 -8.96 11.84
C THR A 162 17.80 -9.84 11.78
N ALA A 163 17.84 -10.85 10.91
CA ALA A 163 16.79 -11.85 10.81
C ALA A 163 17.35 -13.26 10.67
N LYS A 164 16.58 -14.23 11.17
CA LYS A 164 16.90 -15.65 11.15
C LYS A 164 15.64 -16.49 11.00
N LEU A 165 15.64 -17.41 10.02
CA LEU A 165 14.55 -18.35 9.80
C LEU A 165 14.90 -19.73 10.37
N GLN A 166 14.05 -20.23 11.26
CA GLN A 166 14.14 -21.58 11.81
C GLN A 166 12.96 -22.44 11.35
N LEU A 167 13.27 -23.63 10.83
CA LEU A 167 12.28 -24.64 10.45
C LEU A 167 12.52 -25.89 11.29
N ASN A 168 11.51 -26.31 12.07
CA ASN A 168 11.58 -27.44 13.00
C ASN A 168 12.77 -27.37 13.97
N GLY A 169 13.11 -26.17 14.44
CA GLY A 169 14.23 -25.95 15.36
C GLY A 169 15.63 -25.97 14.73
N GLN A 170 15.73 -26.16 13.40
CA GLN A 170 16.98 -26.00 12.67
C GLN A 170 17.03 -24.69 11.89
N ASP A 171 18.21 -24.10 11.88
CA ASP A 171 18.47 -22.84 11.19
C ASP A 171 18.55 -23.08 9.69
N ARG A 172 17.69 -22.42 8.92
CA ARG A 172 17.75 -22.51 7.46
C ARG A 172 18.98 -21.78 6.90
N PHE A 173 19.37 -20.70 7.58
CA PHE A 173 20.55 -19.89 7.33
C PHE A 173 21.07 -19.31 8.66
N SER A 174 22.37 -19.01 8.70
CA SER A 174 22.97 -18.24 9.80
C SER A 174 22.35 -16.85 9.87
N GLU A 175 22.23 -16.26 11.04
CA GLU A 175 21.72 -14.90 11.20
C GLU A 175 22.37 -13.92 10.22
N ARG A 176 21.55 -13.12 9.53
CA ARG A 176 21.97 -12.14 8.53
C ARG A 176 21.39 -10.78 8.87
N GLU A 177 22.08 -9.73 8.42
CA GLU A 177 21.56 -8.36 8.51
C GLU A 177 20.28 -8.16 7.68
N GLY A 178 19.47 -7.18 8.05
CA GLY A 178 18.29 -6.78 7.28
C GLY A 178 18.62 -6.35 5.85
N SER A 179 19.76 -5.67 5.66
CA SER A 179 20.28 -5.24 4.35
C SER A 179 20.42 -6.40 3.34
N TYR A 180 20.67 -7.62 3.83
CA TYR A 180 20.72 -8.82 2.99
C TYR A 180 19.36 -9.16 2.37
N PHE A 181 18.27 -8.99 3.13
CA PHE A 181 16.90 -9.31 2.68
C PHE A 181 16.28 -8.19 1.85
N ASP A 182 16.75 -6.97 2.02
CA ASP A 182 16.30 -5.78 1.29
C ASP A 182 17.02 -5.63 -0.06
N VAL A 183 18.36 -5.76 -0.07
CA VAL A 183 19.17 -5.49 -1.28
C VAL A 183 19.60 -6.77 -1.99
N VAL A 184 20.22 -7.70 -1.27
CA VAL A 184 20.90 -8.85 -1.91
C VAL A 184 19.90 -9.89 -2.41
N GLN A 185 18.87 -10.20 -1.63
CA GLN A 185 17.84 -11.17 -2.01
C GLN A 185 17.07 -10.72 -3.26
N PRO A 186 16.57 -9.48 -3.35
CA PRO A 186 15.95 -8.97 -4.57
C PRO A 186 16.90 -8.87 -5.75
N PHE A 187 18.15 -8.46 -5.54
CA PHE A 187 19.14 -8.46 -6.63
C PHE A 187 19.37 -9.85 -7.25
N GLN A 188 19.25 -10.92 -6.47
CA GLN A 188 19.45 -12.29 -6.94
C GLN A 188 18.23 -12.90 -7.62
N HIS A 189 17.02 -12.62 -7.12
CA HIS A 189 15.80 -13.35 -7.52
C HIS A 189 14.73 -12.47 -8.19
N HIS A 190 14.83 -11.15 -8.10
CA HIS A 190 13.85 -10.20 -8.63
C HIS A 190 14.44 -9.27 -9.69
N THR A 191 13.57 -8.66 -10.49
CA THR A 191 13.95 -7.64 -11.48
C THR A 191 14.15 -6.26 -10.87
N ARG A 192 13.55 -6.00 -9.70
CA ARG A 192 13.62 -4.71 -8.99
C ARG A 192 13.72 -4.94 -7.48
N ALA A 193 14.54 -4.13 -6.82
CA ALA A 193 14.61 -4.09 -5.35
C ALA A 193 13.46 -3.22 -4.79
N PRO A 194 12.85 -3.62 -3.66
CA PRO A 194 11.88 -2.78 -2.97
C PRO A 194 12.55 -1.59 -2.27
N ASP A 195 11.72 -0.68 -1.75
CA ASP A 195 12.20 0.39 -0.89
C ASP A 195 12.57 -0.14 0.50
N CYS A 196 13.41 0.62 1.21
CA CYS A 196 13.98 0.18 2.47
C CYS A 196 12.89 -0.13 3.53
N GLY A 197 13.12 -1.20 4.29
CA GLY A 197 12.18 -1.70 5.31
C GLY A 197 11.23 -2.80 4.82
N ILE A 198 11.24 -3.10 3.51
CA ILE A 198 10.59 -4.28 2.94
C ILE A 198 11.63 -5.39 2.78
N ASN A 199 11.45 -6.47 3.54
CA ASN A 199 12.38 -7.59 3.53
C ASN A 199 11.81 -8.77 2.76
N VAL A 200 12.63 -9.37 1.88
CA VAL A 200 12.24 -10.49 1.03
C VAL A 200 13.18 -11.67 1.22
N TYR A 201 12.61 -12.87 1.23
CA TYR A 201 13.37 -14.12 1.16
C TYR A 201 12.71 -15.12 0.23
N SER A 202 13.38 -15.43 -0.87
CA SER A 202 12.88 -16.36 -1.87
C SER A 202 13.35 -17.80 -1.62
N PHE A 203 12.43 -18.75 -1.72
CA PHE A 203 12.75 -20.19 -1.77
C PHE A 203 12.85 -20.71 -3.22
N ALA A 204 12.40 -19.91 -4.18
CA ALA A 204 12.41 -20.22 -5.60
C ALA A 204 13.63 -19.60 -6.29
N LEU A 205 14.12 -20.22 -7.36
CA LEU A 205 15.19 -19.65 -8.19
C LEU A 205 14.71 -18.43 -8.99
N ARG A 206 13.45 -18.45 -9.41
CA ARG A 206 12.79 -17.45 -10.25
C ARG A 206 11.35 -17.25 -9.74
N PRO A 207 11.15 -16.46 -8.67
CA PRO A 207 9.83 -16.26 -8.07
C PRO A 207 8.83 -15.51 -8.97
N GLU A 208 9.29 -14.72 -9.94
CA GLU A 208 8.41 -13.92 -10.81
C GLU A 208 7.76 -14.74 -11.93
N GLU A 209 8.26 -15.94 -12.21
CA GLU A 209 7.71 -16.80 -13.26
C GLU A 209 6.54 -17.64 -12.75
N HIS A 210 5.57 -17.83 -13.63
CA HIS A 210 4.43 -18.71 -13.35
C HIS A 210 4.86 -20.18 -13.22
N GLN A 211 5.96 -20.58 -13.85
CA GLN A 211 6.49 -21.92 -13.72
C GLN A 211 7.25 -22.04 -12.38
N PRO A 212 6.81 -22.92 -11.45
CA PRO A 212 7.45 -23.02 -10.14
C PRO A 212 8.89 -23.52 -10.26
N SER A 213 9.81 -22.82 -9.61
CA SER A 213 11.25 -23.09 -9.61
C SER A 213 11.82 -23.39 -8.21
N GLY A 214 10.96 -23.59 -7.22
CA GLY A 214 11.29 -23.95 -5.84
C GLY A 214 10.19 -23.52 -4.87
N THR A 215 9.90 -24.32 -3.83
CA THR A 215 8.90 -23.99 -2.80
C THR A 215 9.29 -24.56 -1.45
N CYS A 216 8.90 -23.88 -0.37
CA CYS A 216 8.92 -24.40 0.99
C CYS A 216 7.52 -24.92 1.36
N ASN A 217 7.41 -26.20 1.69
CA ASN A 217 6.13 -26.80 2.03
C ASN A 217 5.80 -26.65 3.52
N PHE A 218 5.11 -25.55 3.88
CA PHE A 218 4.72 -25.27 5.26
C PHE A 218 3.69 -26.27 5.83
N SER A 219 2.93 -26.98 5.00
CA SER A 219 2.02 -28.02 5.49
C SER A 219 2.73 -29.23 6.12
N ARG A 220 4.02 -29.43 5.80
CA ARG A 220 4.85 -30.51 6.37
C ARG A 220 5.74 -30.05 7.50
N ILE A 221 5.78 -28.76 7.78
CA ILE A 221 6.65 -28.16 8.80
C ILE A 221 5.77 -27.86 10.02
N ASP A 222 6.10 -28.47 11.15
CA ASP A 222 5.31 -28.33 12.37
C ASP A 222 5.58 -26.99 13.09
N ASN A 223 6.82 -26.51 13.02
CA ASN A 223 7.21 -25.27 13.68
C ASN A 223 8.13 -24.43 12.78
N ALA A 224 7.59 -23.35 12.22
CA ALA A 224 8.36 -22.33 11.52
C ALA A 224 8.38 -21.05 12.36
N VAL A 225 9.58 -20.55 12.66
CA VAL A 225 9.78 -19.35 13.47
C VAL A 225 10.71 -18.39 12.74
N LEU A 226 10.23 -17.15 12.57
CA LEU A 226 11.03 -16.02 12.11
C LEU A 226 11.51 -15.25 13.34
N GLN A 227 12.81 -15.24 13.57
CA GLN A 227 13.44 -14.47 14.64
C GLN A 227 13.94 -13.16 14.07
N LEU A 228 13.52 -12.05 14.67
CA LEU A 228 13.86 -10.70 14.24
C LEU A 228 14.52 -9.95 15.40
N VAL A 229 15.60 -9.24 15.10
CA VAL A 229 16.17 -8.21 15.97
C VAL A 229 15.90 -6.86 15.32
N LEU A 230 15.22 -5.99 16.06
CA LEU A 230 14.75 -4.70 15.61
C LEU A 230 15.65 -3.56 16.08
N SER A 231 15.68 -2.48 15.32
CA SER A 231 16.38 -1.24 15.65
C SER A 231 15.76 -0.59 16.91
N SER A 232 16.59 0.09 17.70
CA SER A 232 16.13 0.84 18.87
C SER A 232 15.24 2.03 18.49
N ALA A 233 15.35 2.54 17.25
CA ALA A 233 14.47 3.61 16.77
C ALA A 233 13.04 3.10 16.56
N THR A 234 12.91 1.85 16.11
CA THR A 234 11.61 1.18 15.88
C THR A 234 10.91 0.84 17.19
N VAL A 235 11.67 0.32 18.17
CA VAL A 235 11.12 -0.21 19.42
C VAL A 235 11.99 0.22 20.60
N SER A 236 11.56 1.26 21.32
CA SER A 236 12.20 1.75 22.54
C SER A 236 11.16 2.23 23.54
N GLY A 237 11.32 1.83 24.81
CA GLY A 237 10.43 2.22 25.91
C GLY A 237 8.99 1.78 25.68
N THR A 238 8.11 2.74 25.40
CA THR A 238 6.66 2.52 25.15
C THR A 238 6.33 2.42 23.66
N SER A 239 7.28 2.70 22.77
CA SER A 239 7.06 2.62 21.32
C SER A 239 6.93 1.16 20.88
N THR A 240 5.82 0.87 20.21
CA THR A 240 5.51 -0.44 19.65
C THR A 240 5.55 -0.40 18.13
N ALA A 241 5.73 -1.57 17.53
CA ALA A 241 5.67 -1.76 16.09
C ALA A 241 4.83 -2.99 15.74
N LYS A 242 4.38 -3.07 14.50
CA LYS A 242 3.62 -4.19 13.96
C LYS A 242 4.43 -4.91 12.90
N VAL A 243 4.59 -6.21 13.09
CA VAL A 243 5.20 -7.11 12.12
C VAL A 243 4.10 -7.72 11.26
N ARG A 244 4.26 -7.66 9.94
CA ARG A 244 3.37 -8.31 8.98
C ARG A 244 4.20 -9.24 8.12
N VAL A 245 3.81 -10.51 8.06
CA VAL A 245 4.46 -11.52 7.22
C VAL A 245 3.48 -12.02 6.17
N TYR A 246 3.87 -11.87 4.91
CA TYR A 246 3.16 -12.33 3.74
C TYR A 246 3.92 -13.52 3.14
N ALA A 247 3.18 -14.51 2.67
CA ALA A 247 3.76 -15.63 1.94
C ALA A 247 3.02 -15.82 0.63
N VAL A 248 3.76 -15.90 -0.48
CA VAL A 248 3.15 -16.21 -1.79
C VAL A 248 3.11 -17.72 -1.96
N ASN A 249 1.91 -18.29 -2.08
CA ASN A 249 1.71 -19.74 -2.14
C ASN A 249 1.11 -20.18 -3.48
N TYR A 250 1.38 -21.43 -3.82
CA TYR A 250 0.77 -22.10 -4.97
C TYR A 250 -0.51 -22.82 -4.56
N ASN A 251 -1.54 -22.66 -5.38
CA ASN A 251 -2.79 -23.39 -5.27
C ASN A 251 -3.28 -23.82 -6.65
N VAL A 252 -4.19 -24.79 -6.70
CA VAL A 252 -4.75 -25.30 -7.97
C VAL A 252 -6.22 -24.92 -8.04
N LEU A 253 -6.57 -24.09 -9.02
CA LEU A 253 -7.94 -23.77 -9.35
C LEU A 253 -8.45 -24.76 -10.41
N ARG A 254 -9.45 -25.55 -10.04
CA ARG A 254 -10.14 -26.45 -10.97
C ARG A 254 -11.45 -25.83 -11.43
N VAL A 255 -11.60 -25.63 -12.73
CA VAL A 255 -12.84 -25.16 -13.38
C VAL A 255 -13.54 -26.35 -14.01
N MET A 256 -14.77 -26.63 -13.57
CA MET A 256 -15.61 -27.70 -14.09
C MET A 256 -16.88 -27.12 -14.70
N SER A 257 -17.25 -27.59 -15.90
CA SER A 257 -18.51 -27.27 -16.59
C SER A 257 -18.76 -25.76 -16.81
N GLY A 258 -18.13 -25.19 -17.84
CA GLY A 258 -18.39 -23.81 -18.25
C GLY A 258 -19.65 -23.66 -19.12
N ILE A 259 -20.48 -22.65 -18.82
CA ILE A 259 -21.63 -22.25 -19.65
C ILE A 259 -21.14 -21.24 -20.69
N ASN A 260 -21.14 -21.63 -21.97
CA ASN A 260 -20.92 -20.70 -23.08
C ASN A 260 -22.24 -19.99 -23.43
N ARG A 261 -22.38 -18.69 -23.11
CA ARG A 261 -23.53 -17.88 -23.55
C ARG A 261 -23.40 -17.49 -25.03
N ASN A 262 -23.50 -18.47 -25.93
CA ASN A 262 -23.53 -18.25 -27.39
C ASN A 262 -24.94 -18.32 -28.00
N LYS A 263 -26.01 -18.37 -27.20
CA LYS A 263 -27.38 -18.27 -27.71
C LYS A 263 -27.84 -16.82 -27.58
N LYS A 264 -28.09 -16.16 -28.72
CA LYS A 264 -28.83 -14.88 -28.78
C LYS A 264 -30.04 -14.98 -27.86
N MET A 265 -30.25 -13.99 -26.99
CA MET A 265 -31.47 -13.88 -26.21
C MET A 265 -32.66 -13.94 -27.17
N CYS A 266 -33.40 -15.05 -27.15
CA CYS A 266 -34.65 -15.14 -27.90
C CYS A 266 -35.72 -14.47 -27.03
N PRO A 267 -36.40 -13.41 -27.49
CA PRO A 267 -37.49 -12.82 -26.74
C PRO A 267 -38.60 -13.88 -26.59
N LYS A 268 -38.81 -14.39 -25.37
CA LYS A 268 -40.02 -15.15 -25.07
C LYS A 268 -41.17 -14.14 -24.96
N THR A 269 -41.99 -14.08 -26.00
CA THR A 269 -43.23 -13.29 -25.99
C THR A 269 -44.28 -14.03 -25.18
N THR A 270 -44.36 -13.77 -23.87
CA THR A 270 -45.49 -14.28 -23.06
C THR A 270 -46.68 -13.34 -23.28
N ARG A 271 -47.64 -13.73 -24.15
CA ARG A 271 -48.90 -12.99 -24.28
C ARG A 271 -49.81 -13.31 -23.10
N HIS A 272 -49.91 -12.39 -22.14
CA HIS A 272 -50.98 -12.44 -21.15
C HIS A 272 -52.31 -12.00 -21.76
N ARG A 273 -53.34 -12.84 -21.63
CA ARG A 273 -54.71 -12.52 -22.03
C ARG A 273 -55.32 -11.66 -20.92
N HIS A 274 -55.40 -10.34 -21.10
CA HIS A 274 -56.18 -9.50 -20.21
C HIS A 274 -57.67 -9.81 -20.42
N ILE A 275 -58.32 -10.35 -19.39
CA ILE A 275 -59.77 -10.47 -19.32
C ILE A 275 -60.24 -9.29 -18.46
N GLY A 276 -60.83 -8.29 -19.10
CA GLY A 276 -61.47 -7.15 -18.46
C GLY A 276 -61.98 -6.18 -19.51
N SER A 277 -63.28 -5.85 -19.47
CA SER A 277 -63.89 -4.78 -20.27
C SER A 277 -63.38 -3.43 -19.74
N VAL A 278 -63.12 -2.39 -20.54
CA VAL A 278 -64.07 -1.61 -21.34
C VAL A 278 -63.31 -0.64 -22.26
N CYS A 279 -63.83 -0.49 -23.49
CA CYS A 279 -63.74 0.62 -24.46
C CYS A 279 -62.37 1.19 -24.87
N GLY A 280 -61.94 0.88 -26.10
CA GLY A 280 -60.90 1.62 -26.83
C GLY A 280 -59.99 0.70 -27.64
N LYS A 281 -60.01 0.87 -28.97
CA LYS A 281 -59.24 0.15 -30.02
C LYS A 281 -57.99 -0.60 -29.52
N ASN A 282 -58.02 -1.93 -29.65
CA ASN A 282 -56.94 -2.85 -29.32
C ASN A 282 -55.63 -2.50 -30.07
N VAL A 283 -54.68 -1.85 -29.39
CA VAL A 283 -53.27 -1.84 -29.79
C VAL A 283 -52.51 -2.75 -28.83
N TRP A 284 -51.98 -3.84 -29.37
CA TRP A 284 -51.12 -4.77 -28.64
C TRP A 284 -49.76 -4.10 -28.41
N THR A 285 -49.45 -3.68 -27.18
CA THR A 285 -48.09 -3.28 -26.82
C THR A 285 -47.39 -4.47 -26.12
N PRO A 286 -46.33 -5.06 -26.70
CA PRO A 286 -45.56 -6.09 -26.02
C PRO A 286 -44.72 -5.45 -24.91
N ARG A 287 -44.95 -5.86 -23.65
CA ARG A 287 -44.01 -5.62 -22.54
C ARG A 287 -42.94 -6.70 -22.58
N TYR A 288 -41.67 -6.31 -22.75
CA TYR A 288 -40.54 -7.22 -22.66
C TYR A 288 -40.11 -7.36 -21.20
N THR A 289 -40.23 -8.56 -20.65
CA THR A 289 -39.63 -8.92 -19.35
C THR A 289 -38.57 -9.99 -19.60
N MET A 290 -37.33 -9.70 -19.23
CA MET A 290 -36.22 -10.64 -19.37
C MET A 290 -36.21 -11.58 -18.16
N VAL A 291 -36.38 -12.88 -18.38
CA VAL A 291 -36.23 -13.92 -17.36
C VAL A 291 -35.33 -15.02 -17.92
N SER A 292 -34.35 -15.45 -17.13
CA SER A 292 -33.44 -16.55 -17.51
C SER A 292 -34.17 -17.89 -17.51
N CYS A 293 -33.94 -18.70 -18.54
CA CYS A 293 -34.12 -20.15 -18.48
C CYS A 293 -32.77 -20.80 -18.23
#